data_AF-A0A373MZS0-F1
#
_entry.id   AF-A0A373MZS0-F1
#
_cell.length_a   1.000
_cell.length_b   1.000
_cell.length_c   1.000
_cell.angle_alpha   90.00
_cell.angle_beta   90.00
_cell.angle_gamma   90.00
#
_symmetry.space_group_name_H-M   'P 1'
#
loop_
_entity.id
_entity.type
_entity.pdbx_description
1 polymer ?
#
loop_
_entity_poly.entity_id
_entity_poly.type
_entity_poly.pdbx_seq_one_letter_code
_entity_poly.pdbx_strand_id
1 'polypeptide(L)'
;MWKKIKSAQEQKNTFRIKKELWIPVFVLMIGLVVLVNIDIRADSSQRDLIRSRAELNAVTYADHMKADIVRGIDITNTFEQIVISENGKISMFSKVAENMMADYIQSIQIAPDGVVTEIYPEDGNEAGKIDLIYDKERGKISCYARDNDVITMQGPFSLKQGGTGLL
;
A
#
# COMPACT_ATOMS: atom_id res chain seq x y z
N MET A 1 -60.92 -51.70 -41.11
CA MET A 1 -59.59 -52.04 -40.55
C MET A 1 -58.48 -51.05 -40.94
N TRP A 2 -58.37 -50.62 -42.20
CA TRP A 2 -57.27 -49.76 -42.69
C TRP A 2 -57.11 -48.39 -42.00
N LYS A 3 -58.21 -47.70 -41.65
CA LYS A 3 -58.13 -46.40 -40.94
C LYS A 3 -57.46 -46.49 -39.56
N LYS A 4 -57.66 -47.59 -38.81
CA LYS A 4 -57.06 -47.80 -37.48
C LYS A 4 -55.55 -48.09 -37.54
N ILE A 5 -55.09 -48.78 -38.58
CA ILE A 5 -53.67 -49.09 -38.78
C ILE A 5 -52.91 -47.80 -39.16
N LYS A 6 -53.48 -46.98 -40.05
CA LYS A 6 -52.91 -45.70 -40.45
C LYS A 6 -52.81 -44.71 -39.28
N SER A 7 -53.85 -44.60 -38.45
CA SER A 7 -53.80 -43.76 -37.24
C SER A 7 -52.77 -44.24 -36.22
N ALA A 8 -52.61 -45.55 -36.03
CA ALA A 8 -51.61 -46.09 -35.11
C ALA A 8 -50.18 -45.86 -35.61
N GLN A 9 -49.94 -45.92 -36.93
CA GLN A 9 -48.65 -45.60 -37.55
C GLN A 9 -48.31 -44.10 -37.45
N GLU A 10 -49.28 -43.21 -37.71
CA GLU A 10 -49.10 -41.76 -37.53
C GLU A 10 -48.84 -41.40 -36.05
N GLN A 11 -49.55 -42.03 -35.12
CA GLN A 11 -49.35 -41.82 -33.69
C GLN A 11 -47.98 -42.34 -33.22
N LYS A 12 -47.50 -43.47 -33.77
CA LYS A 12 -46.17 -44.02 -33.49
C LYS A 12 -45.05 -43.17 -34.10
N ASN A 13 -45.23 -42.66 -35.32
CA ASN A 13 -44.25 -41.77 -35.97
C ASN A 13 -44.18 -40.39 -35.30
N THR A 14 -45.31 -39.80 -34.93
CA THR A 14 -45.33 -38.53 -34.19
C THR A 14 -44.70 -38.68 -32.81
N PHE A 15 -44.90 -39.81 -32.12
CA PHE A 15 -44.22 -40.10 -30.86
C PHE A 15 -42.69 -40.28 -31.05
N ARG A 16 -42.26 -40.94 -32.12
CA ARG A 16 -40.83 -41.11 -32.45
C ARG A 16 -40.14 -39.78 -32.78
N ILE A 17 -40.78 -38.94 -33.59
CA ILE A 17 -40.28 -37.61 -33.97
C ILE A 17 -40.20 -36.69 -32.73
N LYS A 18 -41.23 -36.70 -31.87
CA LYS A 18 -41.17 -35.94 -30.60
C LYS A 18 -40.03 -36.40 -29.71
N LYS A 19 -39.77 -37.71 -29.60
CA LYS A 19 -38.66 -38.25 -28.81
C LYS A 19 -37.29 -37.87 -29.37
N GLU A 20 -37.08 -37.96 -30.69
CA GLU A 20 -35.82 -37.59 -31.34
C GLU A 20 -35.53 -36.07 -31.27
N LEU A 21 -36.58 -35.23 -31.21
CA LEU A 21 -36.43 -33.79 -31.03
C LEU A 21 -36.15 -33.37 -29.57
N TRP A 22 -36.62 -34.14 -28.58
CA TRP A 22 -36.42 -33.81 -27.16
C TRP A 22 -35.01 -34.10 -26.63
N ILE A 23 -34.35 -35.13 -27.15
CA ILE A 23 -32.97 -35.49 -26.77
C ILE A 23 -31.98 -34.33 -27.01
N PRO A 24 -31.88 -33.71 -28.20
CA PRO A 24 -30.95 -32.60 -28.43
C PRO A 24 -31.30 -31.36 -27.60
N VAL A 25 -32.59 -31.11 -27.32
CA VAL A 25 -33.01 -30.00 -26.44
C VAL A 25 -32.50 -30.22 -25.02
N PHE A 26 -32.58 -31.45 -24.51
CA PHE A 26 -32.10 -31.77 -23.17
C PHE A 26 -30.57 -31.68 -23.07
N VAL A 27 -29.86 -32.15 -24.09
CA VAL A 27 -28.39 -32.01 -24.18
C VAL A 27 -27.98 -30.54 -24.23
N LEU A 28 -28.69 -29.70 -24.99
CA LEU A 28 -28.43 -28.26 -25.08
C LEU A 28 -28.70 -27.57 -23.74
N MET A 29 -29.80 -27.91 -23.06
CA MET A 29 -30.10 -27.42 -21.70
C MET A 29 -29.00 -27.76 -20.70
N ILE A 30 -28.54 -29.01 -20.67
CA ILE A 30 -27.44 -29.43 -19.78
C ILE A 30 -26.15 -28.66 -20.13
N GLY A 31 -25.84 -28.51 -21.41
CA GLY A 31 -24.68 -27.75 -21.88
C GLY A 31 -24.71 -26.30 -21.39
N LEU A 32 -25.86 -25.62 -21.50
CA LEU A 32 -26.04 -24.25 -21.00
C LEU A 32 -25.85 -24.17 -19.49
N VAL A 33 -26.40 -25.11 -18.72
CA VAL A 33 -26.23 -25.14 -17.26
C VAL A 33 -24.76 -25.32 -16.88
N VAL A 34 -24.03 -26.20 -17.56
CA VAL A 34 -22.59 -26.41 -17.33
C VAL A 34 -21.79 -25.15 -17.65
N LEU A 35 -22.06 -24.49 -18.79
CA LEU A 35 -21.38 -23.25 -19.19
C LEU A 35 -21.60 -22.13 -18.16
N VAL A 36 -22.83 -21.93 -17.71
CA VAL A 36 -23.15 -20.92 -16.67
C VAL A 36 -22.42 -21.22 -15.36
N ASN A 37 -22.35 -22.49 -14.95
CA ASN A 37 -21.63 -22.87 -13.73
C ASN A 37 -20.12 -22.63 -13.83
N ILE A 38 -19.51 -22.91 -14.99
CA ILE A 38 -18.10 -22.63 -15.24
C ILE A 38 -17.86 -21.12 -15.19
N ASP A 39 -18.72 -20.33 -15.82
CA ASP A 39 -18.59 -18.87 -15.88
C ASP A 39 -18.67 -18.24 -14.49
N ILE A 40 -19.67 -18.62 -13.67
CA ILE A 40 -19.80 -18.14 -12.28
C ILE A 40 -18.57 -18.47 -11.44
N ARG A 41 -18.01 -19.68 -11.57
CA ARG A 41 -16.82 -20.13 -10.82
C ARG A 41 -15.55 -19.44 -11.31
N ALA A 42 -15.41 -19.23 -12.62
CA ALA A 42 -14.29 -18.51 -13.20
C ALA A 42 -14.31 -17.06 -12.73
N ASP A 43 -15.47 -16.41 -12.76
CA ASP A 43 -15.67 -15.03 -12.32
C ASP A 43 -15.46 -14.87 -10.80
N SER A 44 -15.90 -15.83 -9.98
CA SER A 44 -15.56 -15.82 -8.54
C SER A 44 -14.06 -15.98 -8.31
N SER A 45 -13.40 -16.90 -9.03
CA SER A 45 -11.94 -17.09 -8.92
C SER A 45 -11.15 -15.86 -9.37
N GLN A 46 -11.60 -15.16 -10.42
CA GLN A 46 -10.98 -13.91 -10.85
C GLN A 46 -11.11 -12.82 -9.79
N ARG A 47 -12.27 -12.69 -9.15
CA ARG A 47 -12.46 -11.76 -8.03
C ARG A 47 -11.53 -12.06 -6.87
N ASP A 48 -11.42 -13.33 -6.48
CA ASP A 48 -10.52 -13.76 -5.40
C ASP A 48 -9.06 -13.46 -5.75
N LEU A 49 -8.65 -13.72 -6.99
CA LEU A 49 -7.30 -13.39 -7.47
C LEU A 49 -7.02 -11.89 -7.45
N ILE A 50 -7.97 -11.06 -7.91
CA ILE A 50 -7.83 -9.60 -7.87
C ILE A 50 -7.73 -9.12 -6.43
N ARG A 51 -8.56 -9.65 -5.54
CA ARG A 51 -8.54 -9.32 -4.10
C ARG A 51 -7.21 -9.72 -3.47
N SER A 52 -6.76 -10.96 -3.64
CA SER A 52 -5.48 -11.42 -3.09
C SER A 52 -4.29 -10.64 -3.64
N ARG A 53 -4.32 -10.22 -4.92
CA ARG A 53 -3.29 -9.34 -5.48
C ARG A 53 -3.32 -7.94 -4.86
N ALA A 54 -4.51 -7.36 -4.67
CA ALA A 54 -4.65 -6.08 -4.00
C ALA A 54 -4.18 -6.14 -2.55
N GLU A 55 -4.54 -7.20 -1.82
CA GLU A 55 -4.08 -7.47 -0.46
C GLU A 55 -2.55 -7.64 -0.41
N LEU A 56 -1.98 -8.44 -1.32
CA LEU A 56 -0.54 -8.64 -1.39
C LEU A 56 0.19 -7.33 -1.70
N ASN A 57 -0.26 -6.57 -2.70
CA ASN A 57 0.32 -5.26 -3.02
C ASN A 57 0.25 -4.32 -1.83
N ALA A 58 -0.89 -4.23 -1.14
CA ALA A 58 -1.07 -3.38 0.04
C ALA A 58 -0.10 -3.77 1.16
N VAL A 59 0.05 -5.06 1.45
CA VAL A 59 1.02 -5.56 2.44
C VAL A 59 2.45 -5.26 2.02
N THR A 60 2.81 -5.51 0.76
CA THR A 60 4.15 -5.20 0.24
C THR A 60 4.48 -3.72 0.37
N TYR A 61 3.57 -2.82 0.01
CA TYR A 61 3.78 -1.38 0.20
C TYR A 61 3.90 -0.99 1.68
N ALA A 62 3.10 -1.58 2.56
CA ALA A 62 3.19 -1.34 3.99
C ALA A 62 4.54 -1.82 4.58
N ASP A 63 5.02 -2.98 4.14
CA ASP A 63 6.31 -3.51 4.55
C ASP A 63 7.46 -2.64 4.06
N HIS A 64 7.40 -2.15 2.81
CA HIS A 64 8.37 -1.18 2.30
C HIS A 64 8.37 0.11 3.11
N MET A 65 7.19 0.71 3.36
CA MET A 65 7.08 1.92 4.17
C MET A 65 7.64 1.72 5.59
N LYS A 66 7.36 0.58 6.21
CA LYS A 66 7.91 0.23 7.52
C LYS A 66 9.43 0.12 7.46
N ALA A 67 9.99 -0.52 6.43
CA ALA A 67 11.43 -0.64 6.26
C ALA A 67 12.09 0.72 6.05
N ASP A 68 11.47 1.63 5.30
CA ASP A 68 11.95 2.99 5.08
C ASP A 68 11.98 3.78 6.40
N ILE A 69 10.90 3.71 7.18
CA ILE A 69 10.82 4.34 8.51
C ILE A 69 11.91 3.81 9.44
N VAL A 70 12.08 2.48 9.53
CA VAL A 70 13.09 1.87 10.40
C VAL A 70 14.50 2.31 9.99
N ARG A 71 14.79 2.35 8.68
CA ARG A 71 16.09 2.84 8.20
C ARG A 71 16.30 4.33 8.47
N GLY A 72 15.23 5.15 8.40
CA GLY A 72 15.27 6.55 8.82
C GLY A 72 15.62 6.71 10.30
N ILE A 73 15.05 5.86 11.17
CA ILE A 73 15.37 5.83 12.61
C ILE A 73 16.84 5.44 12.84
N ASP A 74 17.37 4.48 12.09
CA ASP A 74 18.79 4.07 12.20
C ASP A 74 19.76 5.23 11.88
N ILE A 75 19.38 6.12 10.96
CA ILE A 75 20.13 7.35 10.66
C ILE A 75 20.10 8.31 11.86
N THR A 76 18.92 8.54 12.46
CA THR A 76 18.80 9.35 13.68
C THR A 76 19.67 8.80 14.81
N ASN A 77 19.64 7.49 15.05
CA ASN A 77 20.48 6.82 16.06
C ASN A 77 21.97 7.02 15.75
N THR A 78 22.37 6.94 14.48
CA THR A 78 23.77 7.14 14.11
C THR A 78 24.21 8.58 14.38
N PHE A 79 23.38 9.57 14.07
CA PHE A 79 23.65 10.97 14.40
C PHE A 79 23.74 11.21 15.91
N GLU A 80 22.85 10.61 16.70
CA GLU A 80 22.91 10.67 18.16
C GLU A 80 24.29 10.20 18.67
N GLN A 81 24.76 9.04 18.20
CA GLN A 81 26.07 8.52 18.59
C GLN A 81 27.23 9.45 18.17
N ILE A 82 27.13 10.08 17.00
CA ILE A 82 28.12 11.08 16.55
C ILE A 82 28.14 12.27 17.50
N VAL A 83 26.98 12.85 17.82
CA VAL A 83 26.83 13.96 18.77
C VAL A 83 27.46 13.61 20.11
N ILE A 84 27.16 12.43 20.66
CA ILE A 84 27.70 11.96 21.94
C ILE A 84 29.23 11.85 21.85
N SER A 85 29.75 11.25 20.79
CA SER A 85 31.20 11.02 20.61
C SER A 85 32.00 12.32 20.46
N GLU A 86 31.40 13.35 19.85
CA GLU A 86 31.99 14.67 19.65
C GLU A 86 31.65 15.65 20.79
N ASN A 87 31.11 15.14 21.91
CA ASN A 87 30.75 15.92 23.10
C ASN A 87 29.83 17.11 22.77
N GLY A 88 28.79 16.85 21.97
CA GLY A 88 27.77 17.82 21.57
C GLY A 88 28.12 18.65 20.33
N LYS A 89 29.32 18.49 19.76
CA LYS A 89 29.72 19.16 18.51
C LYS A 89 29.41 18.29 17.30
N ILE A 90 29.12 18.89 16.15
CA ILE A 90 29.17 18.17 14.88
C ILE A 90 29.94 18.98 13.86
N SER A 91 31.22 18.65 13.67
CA SER A 91 32.09 19.37 12.74
C SER A 91 31.92 18.99 11.26
N MET A 92 31.32 17.83 10.99
CA MET A 92 31.17 17.25 9.64
C MET A 92 29.72 16.95 9.26
N PHE A 93 28.74 17.67 9.84
CA PHE A 93 27.32 17.37 9.71
C PHE A 93 26.90 17.16 8.25
N SER A 94 27.12 18.15 7.39
CA SER A 94 26.69 18.09 5.98
C SER A 94 27.29 16.91 5.23
N LYS A 95 28.56 16.55 5.49
CA LYS A 95 29.22 15.42 4.84
C LYS A 95 28.65 14.09 5.32
N VAL A 96 28.36 13.97 6.61
CA VAL A 96 27.74 12.76 7.17
C VAL A 96 26.30 12.63 6.65
N ALA A 97 25.54 13.72 6.68
CA ALA A 97 24.17 13.77 6.21
C ALA A 97 24.07 13.41 4.72
N GLU A 98 24.94 13.97 3.88
CA GLU A 98 25.05 13.63 2.45
C GLU A 98 25.19 12.12 2.22
N ASN A 99 26.09 11.46 2.96
CA ASN A 99 26.32 10.02 2.82
C ASN A 99 25.17 9.15 3.37
N MET A 100 24.30 9.73 4.21
CA MET A 100 23.16 9.05 4.81
C MET A 100 21.84 9.34 4.10
N MET A 101 21.83 10.27 3.13
CA MET A 101 20.63 10.54 2.35
C MET A 101 20.14 9.29 1.61
N ALA A 102 18.83 9.14 1.56
CA ALA A 102 18.14 8.12 0.80
C ALA A 102 16.91 8.72 0.11
N ASP A 103 16.33 7.99 -0.82
CA ASP A 103 15.16 8.41 -1.60
C ASP A 103 13.90 8.68 -0.76
N TYR A 104 13.80 8.07 0.42
CA TYR A 104 12.73 8.29 1.41
C TYR A 104 13.02 9.43 2.41
N ILE A 105 14.16 10.12 2.31
CA ILE A 105 14.57 11.20 3.22
C ILE A 105 14.58 12.52 2.47
N GLN A 106 13.78 13.47 2.93
CA GLN A 106 13.75 14.81 2.33
C GLN A 106 14.84 15.74 2.88
N SER A 107 15.12 15.64 4.17
CA SER A 107 16.18 16.41 4.83
C SER A 107 16.60 15.75 6.13
N ILE A 108 17.86 15.92 6.51
CA ILE A 108 18.39 15.60 7.84
C ILE A 108 18.70 16.93 8.54
N GLN A 109 18.40 17.03 9.83
CA GLN A 109 18.51 18.25 10.62
C GLN A 109 19.18 17.97 11.96
N ILE A 110 19.93 18.94 12.48
CA ILE A 110 20.32 18.96 13.89
C ILE A 110 19.88 20.25 14.57
N ALA A 111 19.38 20.10 15.78
CA ALA A 111 18.80 21.17 16.58
C ALA A 111 19.44 21.27 17.98
N PRO A 112 20.68 21.75 18.12
CA PRO A 112 21.25 22.02 19.43
C PRO A 112 20.38 23.03 20.18
N ASP A 113 20.16 22.81 21.47
CA ASP A 113 19.22 23.56 22.31
C ASP A 113 17.79 23.63 21.77
N GLY A 114 17.43 22.73 20.84
CA GLY A 114 16.12 22.69 20.19
C GLY A 114 15.95 23.61 18.99
N VAL A 115 17.00 24.35 18.58
CA VAL A 115 16.97 25.24 17.41
C VAL A 115 17.73 24.60 16.27
N VAL A 116 17.09 24.38 15.11
CA VAL A 116 17.73 23.77 13.95
C VAL A 116 18.84 24.69 13.41
N THR A 117 20.10 24.30 13.62
CA THR A 117 21.27 25.08 13.18
C THR A 117 21.77 24.64 11.81
N GLU A 118 21.68 23.34 11.51
CA GLU A 118 22.09 22.77 10.23
C GLU A 118 21.02 21.85 9.67
N ILE A 119 20.89 21.89 8.35
CA ILE A 119 19.95 21.09 7.56
C ILE A 119 20.59 20.71 6.24
N TYR A 120 20.41 19.46 5.83
CA TYR A 120 20.93 18.95 4.57
C TYR A 120 19.85 18.16 3.80
N PRO A 121 19.70 18.35 2.47
CA PRO A 121 20.31 19.44 1.70
C PRO A 121 19.75 20.79 2.16
N GLU A 122 20.58 21.82 2.15
CA GLU A 122 20.16 23.16 2.55
C GLU A 122 19.23 23.77 1.49
N ASP A 123 19.62 23.66 0.23
CA ASP A 123 18.85 24.15 -0.92
C ASP A 123 17.41 23.65 -0.90
N GLY A 124 16.49 24.59 -0.72
CA GLY A 124 15.05 24.32 -0.69
C GLY A 124 14.53 23.77 0.64
N ASN A 125 15.35 23.69 1.69
CA ASN A 125 14.92 23.35 3.05
C ASN A 125 15.24 24.43 4.09
N GLU A 126 15.77 25.59 3.71
CA GLU A 126 16.25 26.65 4.60
C GLU A 126 15.18 27.14 5.58
N ALA A 127 13.91 27.13 5.15
CA ALA A 127 12.75 27.47 5.98
C ALA A 127 12.52 26.50 7.15
N GLY A 128 13.17 25.34 7.14
CA GLY A 128 13.19 24.36 8.23
C GLY A 128 14.11 24.74 9.39
N LYS A 129 14.95 25.78 9.27
CA LYS A 129 15.79 26.30 10.36
C LYS A 129 14.96 27.08 11.39
N ILE A 130 14.21 26.35 12.20
CA ILE A 130 13.27 26.88 13.20
C ILE A 130 13.62 26.42 14.62
N ASP A 131 13.00 27.08 15.59
CA ASP A 131 12.99 26.62 16.99
C ASP A 131 11.93 25.53 17.16
N LEU A 132 12.36 24.28 17.29
CA LEU A 132 11.47 23.13 17.41
C LEU A 132 10.71 23.11 18.74
N ILE A 133 11.24 23.72 19.79
CA ILE A 133 10.67 23.69 21.13
C ILE A 133 9.51 24.68 21.25
N TYR A 134 9.63 25.83 20.60
CA TYR A 134 8.60 26.88 20.62
C TYR A 134 7.76 26.96 19.33
N ASP A 135 8.02 26.12 18.32
CA ASP A 135 7.16 26.05 17.14
C ASP A 135 5.74 25.59 17.52
N LYS A 136 4.74 26.26 16.93
CA LYS A 136 3.33 26.04 17.24
C LYS A 136 2.86 24.61 16.94
N GLU A 137 3.41 23.97 15.90
CA GLU A 137 2.98 22.66 15.43
C GLU A 137 3.87 21.54 15.97
N ARG A 138 5.18 21.80 16.07
CA ARG A 138 6.22 20.81 16.44
C ARG A 138 6.61 20.86 17.92
N GLY A 139 6.42 22.00 18.60
CA GLY A 139 6.79 22.24 20.01
C GLY A 139 6.40 21.12 20.95
N LYS A 140 5.13 20.71 20.89
CA LYS A 140 4.61 19.68 21.78
C LYS A 140 5.31 18.32 21.60
N ILE A 141 5.55 17.87 20.36
CA ILE A 141 6.19 16.57 20.14
C ILE A 141 7.70 16.64 20.44
N SER A 142 8.35 17.74 20.06
CA SER A 142 9.79 17.92 20.29
C SER A 142 10.11 18.01 21.78
N CYS A 143 9.26 18.69 22.57
CA CYS A 143 9.38 18.67 24.03
C CYS A 143 9.15 17.27 24.59
N TYR A 144 8.13 16.54 24.10
CA TYR A 144 7.87 15.17 24.56
C TYR A 144 9.05 14.23 24.28
N ALA A 145 9.63 14.28 23.07
CA ALA A 145 10.80 13.50 22.69
C ALA A 145 12.00 13.80 23.61
N ARG A 146 12.32 15.09 23.80
CA ARG A 146 13.40 15.56 24.68
C ARG A 146 13.19 15.11 26.13
N ASP A 147 11.99 15.32 26.66
CA ASP A 147 11.70 15.14 28.09
C ASP A 147 11.57 13.67 28.48
N ASN A 148 11.30 12.77 27.52
CA ASN A 148 11.11 11.34 27.76
C ASN A 148 12.21 10.46 27.18
N ASP A 149 13.20 11.03 26.48
CA ASP A 149 14.29 10.30 25.83
C ASP A 149 13.76 9.20 24.88
N VAL A 150 12.82 9.59 24.01
CA VAL A 150 12.19 8.68 23.05
C VAL A 150 12.18 9.26 21.64
N ILE A 151 12.39 8.40 20.66
CA ILE A 151 12.20 8.74 19.25
C ILE A 151 10.71 8.87 19.00
N THR A 152 10.31 10.05 18.54
CA THR A 152 8.94 10.33 18.12
C THR A 152 8.88 10.50 16.62
N MET A 153 7.76 10.12 16.03
CA MET A 153 7.43 10.43 14.65
C MET A 153 6.09 11.15 14.62
N GLN A 154 5.99 12.19 13.81
CA GLN A 154 4.76 12.96 13.71
C GLN A 154 4.49 13.40 12.26
N GLY A 155 3.23 13.32 11.85
CA GLY A 155 2.73 13.86 10.59
C GLY A 155 1.43 13.19 10.13
N PRO A 156 1.01 13.41 8.87
CA PRO A 156 1.63 14.29 7.89
C PRO A 156 1.57 15.78 8.27
N PHE A 157 2.69 16.50 8.11
CA PHE A 157 2.75 17.96 8.25
C PHE A 157 2.94 18.64 6.92
N SER A 158 2.32 19.82 6.79
CA SER A 158 2.84 20.81 5.84
C SER A 158 4.21 21.27 6.31
N LEU A 159 5.23 20.96 5.53
CA LEU A 159 6.60 21.35 5.88
C LEU A 159 6.79 22.84 5.64
N LYS A 160 7.65 23.51 6.43
CA LYS A 160 7.89 24.95 6.27
C LYS A 160 8.54 25.26 4.92
N GLN A 161 9.33 24.33 4.41
CA GLN A 161 9.90 24.33 3.08
C GLN A 161 8.93 23.96 1.94
N GLY A 162 7.67 23.62 2.26
CA GLY A 162 6.68 23.16 1.30
C GLY A 162 6.61 21.65 1.15
N GLY A 163 5.47 21.17 0.66
CA GLY A 163 5.15 19.74 0.60
C GLY A 163 4.60 19.20 1.91
N THR A 164 4.44 17.87 1.94
CA THR A 164 3.90 17.15 3.09
C THR A 164 4.88 16.05 3.50
N GLY A 165 5.23 15.98 4.78
CA GLY A 165 6.19 15.01 5.27
C GLY A 165 5.88 14.50 6.68
N LEU A 166 6.68 13.52 7.10
CA LEU A 166 6.80 13.08 8.47
C LEU A 166 8.06 13.70 9.05
N LEU A 167 8.03 14.03 10.34
CA LEU A 167 9.19 14.51 11.11
C LEU A 167 9.44 13.56 12.28
#